data_AF-A0A4R4SMX8-F1
#
_entry.id   AF-A0A4R4SMX8-F1
#
_cell.length_a   1.000
_cell.length_b   1.000
_cell.length_c   1.000
_cell.angle_alpha   90.00
_cell.angle_beta   90.00
_cell.angle_gamma   90.00
#
_symmetry.space_group_name_H-M   'P 1'
#
loop_
_entity.id
_entity.type
_entity.pdbx_description
1 polymer ?
#
loop_
_entity_poly.entity_id
_entity_poly.type
_entity_poly.pdbx_seq_one_letter_code
_entity_poly.pdbx_strand_id
1 'polypeptide(L)'
;MNVQQRPPPGALGMAHAMLWMQAVLCGLAWLLPNAGVLLWVAVQGIPDDGTAPYLLVPVLFSLPALLFAVPGLVIAARLPSGGRNVHTAAVVYEALWVVLGTAAFVGPFRFPLGGPPPVMSVIFASVLAAAYVLVVLLTPNGRARFR
;
A
#
# COMPACT_ATOMS: atom_id res chain seq x y z
N MET A 1 7.26 27.19 7.82
CA MET A 1 5.83 27.52 7.65
C MET A 1 5.03 26.28 8.04
N ASN A 2 4.55 26.22 9.29
CA ASN A 2 3.76 25.07 9.78
C ASN A 2 2.36 25.15 9.17
N VAL A 3 2.16 24.51 8.02
CA VAL A 3 0.83 24.30 7.46
C VAL A 3 0.11 23.39 8.46
N GLN A 4 -0.85 23.93 9.22
CA GLN A 4 -1.66 23.13 10.13
C GLN A 4 -2.30 21.97 9.34
N GLN A 5 -1.76 20.77 9.52
CA GLN A 5 -2.28 19.52 8.95
C GLN A 5 -3.56 19.13 9.69
N ARG A 6 -4.61 19.96 9.63
CA ARG A 6 -5.88 19.59 10.25
C ARG A 6 -6.42 18.37 9.50
N PRO A 7 -6.66 17.25 10.21
CA PRO A 7 -7.20 16.06 9.58
C PRO A 7 -8.55 16.40 8.94
N PRO A 8 -8.87 15.82 7.78
CA PRO A 8 -10.16 16.02 7.16
C PRO A 8 -11.31 15.59 8.08
N PRO A 9 -12.42 16.37 8.18
CA PRO A 9 -13.59 15.91 8.92
C PRO A 9 -14.39 14.85 8.13
N GLY A 10 -15.06 13.96 8.86
CA GLY A 10 -16.03 13.01 8.31
C GLY A 10 -15.42 11.93 7.42
N ALA A 11 -16.11 11.56 6.33
CA ALA A 11 -15.72 10.49 5.42
C ALA A 11 -14.34 10.71 4.78
N LEU A 12 -13.94 11.96 4.54
CA LEU A 12 -12.63 12.29 3.99
C LEU A 12 -11.51 12.07 5.02
N GLY A 13 -11.83 12.14 6.31
CA GLY A 13 -10.90 11.83 7.40
C GLY A 13 -10.64 10.34 7.49
N MET A 14 -11.71 9.54 7.37
CA MET A 14 -11.63 8.08 7.26
C MET A 14 -10.83 7.66 6.02
N ALA A 15 -11.08 8.28 4.86
CA ALA A 15 -10.33 8.00 3.64
C ALA A 15 -8.83 8.34 3.78
N HIS A 16 -8.52 9.46 4.45
CA HIS A 16 -7.14 9.82 4.77
C HIS A 16 -6.47 8.81 5.73
N ALA A 17 -7.18 8.34 6.75
CA ALA A 17 -6.68 7.32 7.67
C ALA A 17 -6.45 5.98 6.97
N MET A 18 -7.34 5.58 6.06
CA MET A 18 -7.19 4.37 5.24
C MET A 18 -5.97 4.46 4.31
N LEU A 19 -5.76 5.60 3.65
CA LEU A 19 -4.56 5.87 2.85
C LEU A 19 -3.26 5.70 3.68
N TRP A 20 -3.22 6.27 4.89
CA TRP A 20 -2.10 6.08 5.82
C TRP A 20 -1.90 4.62 6.20
N MET A 21 -2.99 3.94 6.57
CA MET A 21 -2.95 2.53 6.97
C MET A 21 -2.45 1.64 5.82
N GLN A 22 -2.96 1.83 4.60
CA GLN A 22 -2.49 1.12 3.40
C GLN A 22 -1.00 1.34 3.17
N ALA A 23 -0.54 2.59 3.23
CA ALA A 23 0.85 2.93 2.98
C ALA A 23 1.80 2.34 4.04
N VAL A 24 1.42 2.41 5.33
CA VAL A 24 2.18 1.80 6.43
C VAL A 24 2.19 0.28 6.31
N LEU A 25 1.06 -0.35 6.01
CA LEU A 25 0.99 -1.80 5.83
C LEU A 25 1.83 -2.27 4.65
N CYS A 26 1.86 -1.54 3.53
CA CYS A 26 2.75 -1.83 2.42
C CYS A 26 4.23 -1.70 2.82
N GLY A 27 4.56 -0.66 3.60
CA GLY A 27 5.90 -0.46 4.15
C GLY A 27 6.32 -1.62 5.07
N LEU A 28 5.43 -2.08 5.95
CA LEU A 28 5.68 -3.21 6.84
C LEU A 28 5.76 -4.55 6.08
N ALA A 29 4.92 -4.75 5.07
CA ALA A 29 4.95 -5.94 4.21
C ALA A 29 6.28 -6.06 3.45
N TRP A 30 6.93 -4.93 3.15
CA TRP A 30 8.31 -4.92 2.70
C TRP A 30 9.30 -5.09 3.86
N LEU A 31 9.22 -4.30 4.91
CA LEU A 31 10.24 -4.26 5.97
C LEU A 31 10.39 -5.59 6.73
N LEU A 32 9.28 -6.24 7.11
CA LEU A 32 9.29 -7.43 7.96
C LEU A 32 10.08 -8.62 7.39
N PRO A 33 9.84 -9.09 6.15
CA PRO A 33 10.62 -10.19 5.59
C PRO A 33 12.11 -9.81 5.43
N ASN A 34 12.40 -8.57 5.03
CA ASN A 34 13.78 -8.09 4.86
C ASN A 34 14.53 -8.01 6.21
N ALA A 35 13.87 -7.51 7.26
CA ALA A 35 14.43 -7.46 8.61
C ALA A 35 14.65 -8.87 9.18
N GLY A 36 13.75 -9.81 8.90
CA GLY A 36 13.90 -11.22 9.27
C GLY A 36 15.13 -11.87 8.64
N VAL A 37 15.35 -11.65 7.34
CA VAL A 37 16.56 -12.11 6.63
C VAL A 37 17.81 -11.47 7.23
N LEU A 38 17.82 -10.15 7.43
CA LEU A 38 18.96 -9.44 8.01
C LEU A 38 19.31 -9.98 9.41
N LEU A 39 18.32 -10.17 10.26
CA LEU A 39 18.50 -10.72 11.61
C LEU A 39 19.04 -12.16 11.56
N TRP A 40 18.49 -12.98 10.66
CA TRP A 40 18.94 -14.36 10.47
C TRP A 40 20.42 -14.39 10.05
N VAL A 41 20.82 -13.57 9.07
CA VAL A 41 22.22 -13.45 8.62
C VAL A 41 23.11 -12.91 9.74
N ALA A 42 22.65 -11.95 10.53
CA ALA A 42 23.40 -11.41 11.66
C ALA A 42 23.67 -12.45 12.76
N VAL A 43 22.77 -13.43 12.93
CA VAL A 43 22.87 -14.48 13.96
C VAL A 43 23.60 -15.73 13.44
N GLN A 44 23.32 -16.16 12.21
CA GLN A 44 23.78 -17.44 11.66
C GLN A 44 24.89 -17.30 10.61
N GLY A 45 25.20 -16.08 10.17
CA GLY A 45 26.11 -15.84 9.05
C GLY A 45 25.45 -16.11 7.70
N ILE A 46 26.23 -15.96 6.63
CA ILE A 46 25.80 -16.30 5.27
C ILE A 46 26.11 -17.79 5.02
N PRO A 47 25.19 -18.59 4.47
CA PRO A 47 25.46 -19.99 4.14
C PRO A 47 26.53 -20.12 3.05
N ASP A 48 27.51 -20.99 3.27
CA ASP A 48 28.54 -21.33 2.27
C ASP A 48 28.14 -22.52 1.37
N ASP A 49 26.98 -23.14 1.62
CA ASP A 49 26.47 -24.34 0.93
C ASP A 49 25.79 -24.04 -0.43
N GLY A 50 25.99 -22.83 -0.97
CA GLY A 50 25.38 -22.36 -2.21
C GLY A 50 23.92 -21.92 -2.07
N THR A 51 23.33 -21.95 -0.87
CA THR A 51 21.95 -21.49 -0.63
C THR A 51 21.82 -19.99 -0.37
N ALA A 52 22.94 -19.26 -0.22
CA ALA A 52 22.96 -17.82 0.00
C ALA A 52 22.06 -16.98 -0.95
N PRO A 53 21.93 -17.29 -2.26
CA PRO A 53 21.02 -16.56 -3.14
C PRO A 53 19.55 -16.62 -2.73
N TYR A 54 19.12 -17.69 -2.04
CA TYR A 54 17.73 -17.82 -1.59
C TYR A 54 17.36 -16.80 -0.50
N LEU A 55 18.33 -16.20 0.18
CA LEU A 55 18.10 -15.10 1.12
C LEU A 55 17.56 -13.84 0.42
N LEU A 56 17.75 -13.71 -0.90
CA LEU A 56 17.22 -12.61 -1.70
C LEU A 56 15.77 -12.84 -2.14
N VAL A 57 15.24 -14.05 -2.04
CA VAL A 57 13.86 -14.36 -2.47
C VAL A 57 12.84 -13.48 -1.73
N PRO A 58 12.85 -13.36 -0.39
CA PRO A 58 11.92 -12.47 0.31
C PRO A 58 12.10 -10.99 -0.08
N VAL A 59 13.33 -10.57 -0.38
CA VAL A 59 13.64 -9.20 -0.83
C VAL A 59 12.97 -8.93 -2.18
N LEU A 60 13.19 -9.81 -3.17
CA LEU A 60 12.68 -9.66 -4.53
C LEU A 60 11.16 -9.74 -4.60
N PHE A 61 10.55 -10.66 -3.86
CA PHE A 61 9.09 -10.83 -3.85
C PHE A 61 8.36 -9.70 -3.11
N SER A 62 9.03 -9.00 -2.19
CA SER A 62 8.43 -7.88 -1.46
C SER A 62 8.67 -6.51 -2.11
N LEU A 63 9.60 -6.38 -3.06
CA LEU A 63 9.90 -5.12 -3.78
C LEU A 63 8.66 -4.39 -4.33
N PRO A 64 7.65 -5.06 -4.93
CA PRO A 64 6.45 -4.38 -5.39
C PRO A 64 5.72 -3.60 -4.29
N ALA A 65 5.75 -4.07 -3.03
CA ALA A 65 5.11 -3.37 -1.92
C ALA A 65 5.75 -1.99 -1.66
N LEU A 66 7.06 -1.86 -1.88
CA LEU A 66 7.78 -0.58 -1.75
C LEU A 66 7.31 0.45 -2.79
N LEU A 67 7.04 0.01 -4.02
CA LEU A 67 6.56 0.87 -5.12
C LEU A 67 5.22 1.52 -4.81
N PHE A 68 4.44 0.96 -3.90
CA PHE A 68 3.16 1.53 -3.46
C PHE A 68 3.26 2.22 -2.08
N ALA A 69 4.09 1.70 -1.18
CA ALA A 69 4.30 2.31 0.14
C ALA A 69 4.77 3.77 0.04
N VAL A 70 5.78 4.05 -0.79
CA VAL A 70 6.36 5.41 -0.87
C VAL A 70 5.38 6.42 -1.48
N PRO A 71 4.77 6.18 -2.66
CA PRO A 71 3.76 7.10 -3.20
C PRO A 71 2.56 7.23 -2.28
N GLY A 72 2.10 6.14 -1.66
CA GLY A 72 0.99 6.15 -0.69
C GLY A 72 1.28 7.05 0.51
N LEU A 73 2.49 6.96 1.10
CA LEU A 73 2.90 7.83 2.21
C LEU A 73 2.97 9.30 1.80
N VAL A 74 3.53 9.59 0.62
CA VAL A 74 3.62 10.97 0.11
C VAL A 74 2.23 11.54 -0.13
N ILE A 75 1.34 10.78 -0.76
CA ILE A 75 -0.06 11.18 -1.01
C ILE A 75 -0.78 11.40 0.32
N ALA A 76 -0.70 10.45 1.26
CA ALA A 76 -1.35 10.56 2.55
C ALA A 76 -0.87 11.79 3.33
N ALA A 77 0.44 12.03 3.39
CA ALA A 77 1.01 13.20 4.06
C ALA A 77 0.62 14.53 3.41
N ARG A 78 0.44 14.55 2.08
CA ARG A 78 0.07 15.76 1.33
C ARG A 78 -1.43 15.95 1.22
N LEU A 79 -2.26 14.92 1.46
CA LEU A 79 -3.71 14.98 1.29
C LEU A 79 -4.39 16.09 2.11
N PRO A 80 -4.03 16.37 3.38
CA PRO A 80 -4.71 17.40 4.17
C PRO A 80 -4.56 18.82 3.63
N SER A 81 -3.42 19.12 3.01
CA SER A 81 -3.01 20.44 2.51
C SER A 81 -2.87 20.51 0.98
N GLY A 82 -3.14 19.41 0.30
CA GLY A 82 -3.00 19.28 -1.14
C GLY A 82 -4.13 19.98 -1.90
N GLY A 83 -3.81 20.44 -3.10
CA GLY A 83 -4.81 20.91 -4.08
C GLY A 83 -5.18 19.83 -5.09
N ARG A 84 -5.73 20.27 -6.23
CA ARG A 84 -6.23 19.42 -7.32
C ARG A 84 -5.25 18.34 -7.79
N ASN A 85 -3.95 18.65 -7.84
CA ASN A 85 -2.92 17.70 -8.29
C ASN A 85 -2.76 16.52 -7.32
N VAL A 86 -2.77 16.79 -6.01
CA VAL A 86 -2.68 15.74 -4.97
C VAL A 86 -3.94 14.88 -4.96
N HIS A 87 -5.11 15.50 -5.13
CA HIS A 87 -6.38 14.77 -5.29
C HIS A 87 -6.36 13.84 -6.49
N THR A 88 -5.94 14.34 -7.65
CA THR A 88 -5.85 13.54 -8.88
C THR A 88 -4.87 12.38 -8.70
N ALA A 89 -3.71 12.63 -8.09
CA ALA A 89 -2.74 11.58 -7.78
C ALA A 89 -3.32 10.51 -6.84
N ALA A 90 -4.06 10.91 -5.79
CA ALA A 90 -4.72 9.99 -4.88
C ALA A 90 -5.77 9.12 -5.60
N VAL A 91 -6.57 9.72 -6.48
CA VAL A 91 -7.58 9.00 -7.28
C VAL A 91 -6.90 7.98 -8.21
N VAL A 92 -5.84 8.38 -8.92
CA VAL A 92 -5.10 7.46 -9.80
C VAL A 92 -4.44 6.34 -9.01
N TYR A 93 -3.83 6.66 -7.87
CA TYR A 93 -3.17 5.70 -6.98
C TYR A 93 -4.16 4.63 -6.49
N GLU A 94 -5.32 5.03 -5.96
CA GLU A 94 -6.33 4.07 -5.49
C GLU A 94 -6.95 3.27 -6.63
N ALA A 95 -7.17 3.88 -7.80
CA ALA A 95 -7.66 3.18 -8.97
C ALA A 95 -6.67 2.08 -9.42
N LEU A 96 -5.36 2.38 -9.42
CA LEU A 96 -4.32 1.39 -9.72
C LEU A 96 -4.34 0.25 -8.69
N TRP A 97 -4.50 0.57 -7.40
CA TRP A 97 -4.57 -0.44 -6.34
C TRP A 97 -5.77 -1.38 -6.52
N VAL A 98 -6.94 -0.82 -6.83
CA VAL A 98 -8.15 -1.60 -7.13
C VAL A 98 -7.93 -2.49 -8.34
N VAL A 99 -7.42 -1.95 -9.46
CA VAL A 99 -7.19 -2.74 -10.69
C VAL A 99 -6.20 -3.87 -10.44
N LEU A 100 -5.06 -3.59 -9.78
CA LEU A 100 -4.04 -4.58 -9.50
C LEU A 100 -4.55 -5.66 -8.54
N GLY A 101 -5.22 -5.25 -7.46
CA GLY A 101 -5.79 -6.19 -6.49
C GLY A 101 -6.89 -7.05 -7.10
N THR A 102 -7.79 -6.49 -7.91
CA THR A 102 -8.79 -7.27 -8.65
C THR A 102 -8.13 -8.24 -9.65
N ALA A 103 -7.06 -7.83 -10.34
CA ALA A 103 -6.29 -8.72 -11.22
C ALA A 103 -5.63 -9.87 -10.44
N ALA A 104 -5.20 -9.64 -9.19
CA ALA A 104 -4.72 -10.70 -8.30
C ALA A 104 -5.83 -11.69 -7.92
N PHE A 105 -7.09 -11.23 -7.77
CA PHE A 105 -8.23 -12.07 -7.41
C PHE A 105 -8.84 -12.88 -8.55
N VAL A 106 -9.03 -12.25 -9.71
CA VAL A 106 -9.89 -12.75 -10.78
C VAL A 106 -9.08 -13.06 -12.05
N GLY A 107 -7.86 -12.54 -12.13
CA GLY A 107 -6.99 -12.65 -13.29
C GLY A 107 -6.02 -13.85 -13.24
N PRO A 108 -5.08 -13.91 -14.20
CA PRO A 108 -4.11 -15.01 -14.34
C PRO A 108 -3.19 -15.18 -13.13
N PHE A 109 -3.08 -14.15 -12.27
CA PHE A 109 -2.32 -14.17 -11.03
C PHE A 109 -2.94 -15.02 -9.92
N ARG A 110 -4.17 -15.53 -10.09
CA ARG A 110 -4.82 -16.45 -9.14
C ARG A 110 -4.18 -17.84 -9.13
N PHE A 111 -3.55 -18.25 -10.25
CA PHE A 111 -3.12 -19.62 -10.51
C PHE A 111 -1.96 -20.20 -9.67
N PRO A 112 -1.07 -19.43 -9.00
CA PRO A 112 -0.05 -20.02 -8.12
C PRO A 112 -0.45 -20.17 -6.64
N LEU A 113 -1.64 -19.70 -6.20
CA LEU A 113 -1.96 -19.49 -4.78
C LEU A 113 -3.10 -20.36 -4.21
N GLY A 114 -3.37 -21.54 -4.78
CA GLY A 114 -4.47 -22.47 -4.41
C GLY A 114 -5.12 -22.31 -3.02
N GLY A 115 -6.44 -22.04 -2.99
CA GLY A 115 -7.24 -21.77 -1.78
C GLY A 115 -7.10 -20.31 -1.32
N PRO A 116 -7.92 -19.77 -0.37
CA PRO A 116 -7.71 -18.42 0.15
C PRO A 116 -6.59 -18.48 1.22
N PRO A 117 -5.34 -18.13 0.90
CA PRO A 117 -4.30 -18.00 1.90
C PRO A 117 -4.62 -16.73 2.72
N PRO A 118 -4.08 -16.58 3.94
CA PRO A 118 -4.21 -15.34 4.72
C PRO A 118 -3.81 -14.09 3.90
N VAL A 119 -2.88 -14.24 2.96
CA VAL A 119 -2.46 -13.21 2.01
C VAL A 119 -3.62 -12.72 1.12
N MET A 120 -4.46 -13.62 0.58
CA MET A 120 -5.58 -13.21 -0.27
C MET A 120 -6.61 -12.44 0.55
N SER A 121 -6.95 -12.87 1.77
CA SER A 121 -7.88 -12.11 2.63
C SER A 121 -7.38 -10.69 2.91
N VAL A 122 -6.07 -10.50 3.09
CA VAL A 122 -5.45 -9.18 3.27
C VAL A 122 -5.54 -8.34 1.99
N ILE A 123 -5.25 -8.92 0.82
CA ILE A 123 -5.41 -8.23 -0.47
C ILE A 123 -6.88 -7.80 -0.64
N PHE A 124 -7.85 -8.67 -0.32
CA PHE A 124 -9.28 -8.35 -0.45
C PHE A 124 -9.66 -7.14 0.39
N ALA A 125 -9.30 -7.15 1.67
CA ALA A 125 -9.57 -6.05 2.59
C ALA A 125 -8.91 -4.75 2.11
N SER A 126 -7.68 -4.84 1.58
CA SER A 126 -6.98 -3.67 1.04
C SER A 126 -7.65 -3.09 -0.21
N VAL A 127 -8.20 -3.94 -1.09
CA VAL A 127 -8.93 -3.51 -2.29
C VAL A 127 -10.25 -2.85 -1.90
N LEU A 128 -10.94 -3.38 -0.89
CA LEU A 128 -12.18 -2.79 -0.37
C LEU A 128 -11.93 -1.41 0.25
N ALA A 129 -10.84 -1.26 1.01
CA ALA A 129 -10.41 0.02 1.56
C ALA A 129 -10.10 1.02 0.44
N ALA A 130 -9.35 0.60 -0.59
CA ALA A 130 -9.05 1.43 -1.75
C ALA A 130 -10.30 1.89 -2.50
N ALA A 131 -11.24 0.97 -2.72
CA ALA A 131 -12.52 1.29 -3.34
C ALA A 131 -13.32 2.32 -2.52
N TYR A 132 -13.33 2.19 -1.19
CA TYR A 132 -13.94 3.18 -0.32
C TYR A 132 -13.28 4.56 -0.45
N VAL A 133 -11.96 4.64 -0.38
CA VAL A 133 -11.21 5.90 -0.53
C VAL A 133 -11.54 6.55 -1.88
N LEU A 134 -11.52 5.75 -2.95
CA LEU A 134 -11.84 6.22 -4.30
C LEU A 134 -13.26 6.80 -4.37
N VAL A 135 -14.27 6.10 -3.83
CA VAL A 135 -15.65 6.59 -3.79
C VAL A 135 -15.73 7.93 -3.06
N VAL A 136 -15.12 8.03 -1.87
CA VAL A 136 -15.11 9.26 -1.08
C VAL A 136 -14.47 10.43 -1.85
N LEU A 137 -13.33 10.19 -2.50
CA LEU A 137 -12.62 11.22 -3.28
C LEU A 137 -13.41 11.68 -4.51
N LEU A 138 -14.25 10.82 -5.09
CA LEU A 138 -15.07 11.14 -6.27
C LEU A 138 -16.39 11.85 -5.92
N THR A 139 -16.82 11.84 -4.65
CA THR A 139 -18.02 12.58 -4.23
C THR A 139 -17.90 14.09 -4.51
N PRO A 140 -19.02 14.82 -4.67
CA PRO A 140 -18.99 16.29 -4.84
C PRO A 140 -18.26 16.99 -3.70
N ASN A 141 -18.50 16.56 -2.45
CA ASN A 141 -17.86 17.11 -1.26
C ASN A 141 -16.36 16.81 -1.24
N GLY A 142 -15.96 15.60 -1.64
CA GLY A 142 -14.57 15.21 -1.79
C GLY A 142 -13.85 16.08 -2.80
N ARG A 143 -14.41 16.23 -4.00
CA ARG A 143 -13.84 17.08 -5.06
C ARG A 143 -13.76 18.55 -4.67
N ALA A 144 -14.80 19.09 -4.02
CA ALA A 144 -14.88 20.50 -3.65
C ALA A 144 -13.75 20.95 -2.72
N ARG A 145 -13.25 20.07 -1.85
CA ARG A 145 -12.13 20.35 -0.95
C ARG A 145 -10.82 20.65 -1.67
N PHE A 146 -10.63 20.09 -2.86
CA PHE A 146 -9.36 20.15 -3.61
C PHE A 146 -9.44 21.04 -4.85
N ARG A 147 -10.52 21.84 -4.98
CA ARG A 147 -10.69 22.81 -6.07
C ARG A 147 -9.84 24.06 -5.85
#